data_AF-A0A963C2V0-F1
#
_entry.id   AF-A0A963C2V0-F1
#
_cell.length_a   1.000
_cell.length_b   1.000
_cell.length_c   1.000
_cell.angle_alpha   90.00
_cell.angle_beta   90.00
_cell.angle_gamma   90.00
#
_symmetry.space_group_name_H-M   'P 1'
#
loop_
_entity.id
_entity.type
_entity.pdbx_description
1 polymer ?
#
loop_
_entity_poly.entity_id
_entity_poly.type
_entity_poly.pdbx_seq_one_letter_code
_entity_poly.pdbx_strand_id
1 'polypeptide(L)'
;WAVMFTGFMLALTQTSTANTLVLTSLAPLTAALFAWLLLGERVPRRTWLFIGAALVGILVMFGGEAGGGRMAGNLIALIVPLAAGLNFVLMRKTGARINLIPAVLVGGLLSALATLPLAWPFLASTRDIAILALLGALQLALPCALAVIAARSLSPTEVALIGLTEVVFGPLWAWLGAGEAPTSHALFGGSIVLAALAAQAIMPARRPPPLAHSIPHPASPPPAPPA
;
A
#
# COMPACT_ATOMS: atom_id res chain seq x y z
N TRP A 1 2.42 6.99 7.35
CA TRP A 1 3.41 7.72 6.55
C TRP A 1 4.83 7.59 7.08
N ALA A 2 5.21 8.19 8.22
CA ALA A 2 6.60 8.11 8.72
C ALA A 2 7.13 6.67 8.82
N VAL A 3 6.42 5.78 9.54
CA VAL A 3 6.76 4.35 9.66
C VAL A 3 6.89 3.66 8.30
N MET A 4 6.04 4.02 7.33
CA MET A 4 6.09 3.43 5.98
C MET A 4 7.36 3.87 5.24
N PHE A 5 7.69 5.16 5.27
CA PHE A 5 8.88 5.68 4.59
C PHE A 5 10.16 5.13 5.20
N THR A 6 10.27 5.13 6.54
CA THR A 6 11.44 4.58 7.23
C THR A 6 11.56 3.07 7.00
N GLY A 7 10.47 2.33 7.15
CA GLY A 7 10.45 0.87 6.96
C GLY A 7 10.78 0.47 5.52
N PHE A 8 10.26 1.20 4.53
CA PHE A 8 10.55 0.93 3.13
C PHE A 8 12.03 1.16 2.79
N MET A 9 12.60 2.29 3.21
CA MET A 9 14.03 2.56 2.99
C MET A 9 14.92 1.53 3.70
N LEU A 10 14.60 1.19 4.95
CA LEU A 10 15.36 0.22 5.72
C LEU A 10 15.24 -1.21 5.17
N ALA A 11 14.10 -1.56 4.57
CA ALA A 11 13.93 -2.84 3.87
C ALA A 11 14.82 -2.90 2.62
N LEU A 12 14.82 -1.87 1.78
CA LEU A 12 15.64 -1.83 0.56
C LEU A 12 17.15 -1.91 0.84
N THR A 13 17.61 -1.51 2.04
CA THR A 13 19.03 -1.66 2.40
C THR A 13 19.39 -3.04 2.95
N GLN A 14 18.41 -3.86 3.30
CA GLN A 14 18.61 -5.17 3.95
C GLN A 14 18.08 -6.36 3.15
N THR A 15 17.23 -6.13 2.15
CA THR A 15 16.69 -7.16 1.26
C THR A 15 16.62 -6.67 -0.19
N SER A 16 16.19 -7.56 -1.09
CA SER A 16 16.06 -7.24 -2.51
C SER A 16 14.89 -6.30 -2.81
N THR A 17 15.00 -5.57 -3.92
CA THR A 17 13.90 -4.78 -4.47
C THR A 17 12.69 -5.65 -4.78
N ALA A 18 12.93 -6.88 -5.27
CA ALA A 18 11.91 -7.89 -5.56
C ALA A 18 11.05 -8.22 -4.34
N ASN A 19 11.69 -8.58 -3.23
CA ASN A 19 10.97 -8.93 -2.00
C ASN A 19 10.21 -7.74 -1.44
N THR A 20 10.85 -6.57 -1.42
CA THR A 20 10.23 -5.36 -0.87
C THR A 20 8.95 -5.01 -1.61
N LEU A 21 8.99 -4.95 -2.96
CA LEU A 21 7.82 -4.59 -3.76
C LEU A 21 6.69 -5.60 -3.63
N VAL A 22 7.00 -6.91 -3.70
CA VAL A 22 6.00 -7.96 -3.52
C VAL A 22 5.35 -7.88 -2.14
N LEU A 23 6.12 -7.68 -1.06
CA LEU A 23 5.56 -7.56 0.29
C LEU A 23 4.73 -6.29 0.44
N THR A 24 5.16 -5.16 -0.12
CA THR A 24 4.36 -3.91 -0.08
C THR A 24 3.04 -4.01 -0.84
N SER A 25 2.97 -4.87 -1.86
CA SER A 25 1.74 -5.12 -2.64
C SER A 25 0.59 -5.70 -1.78
N LEU A 26 0.89 -6.19 -0.57
CA LEU A 26 -0.10 -6.69 0.38
C LEU A 26 -0.96 -5.59 1.02
N ALA A 27 -0.66 -4.30 0.79
CA ALA A 27 -1.38 -3.18 1.39
C ALA A 27 -2.93 -3.26 1.26
N PRO A 28 -3.53 -3.72 0.14
CA PRO A 28 -4.98 -3.89 0.03
C PRO A 28 -5.52 -5.01 0.93
N LEU A 29 -4.77 -6.12 1.06
CA LEU A 29 -5.13 -7.26 1.91
C LEU A 29 -5.08 -6.87 3.39
N THR A 30 -4.04 -6.16 3.81
CA THR A 30 -3.91 -5.66 5.19
C THR A 30 -4.98 -4.61 5.49
N ALA A 31 -5.33 -3.74 4.54
CA ALA A 31 -6.44 -2.80 4.69
C ALA A 31 -7.77 -3.53 4.90
N ALA A 32 -8.05 -4.59 4.14
CA ALA A 32 -9.25 -5.41 4.32
C ALA A 32 -9.28 -6.09 5.70
N LEU A 33 -8.14 -6.60 6.17
CA LEU A 33 -8.00 -7.21 7.49
C LEU A 33 -8.27 -6.20 8.62
N PHE A 34 -7.69 -5.00 8.53
CA PHE A 34 -7.94 -3.94 9.52
C PHE A 34 -9.36 -3.39 9.44
N ALA A 35 -9.98 -3.36 8.25
CA ALA A 35 -11.37 -2.94 8.12
C ALA A 35 -12.32 -3.89 8.85
N TRP A 36 -12.07 -5.19 8.73
CA TRP A 36 -12.77 -6.20 9.54
C TRP A 36 -12.55 -5.99 11.03
N LEU A 37 -11.30 -5.81 11.46
CA LEU A 37 -10.95 -5.75 12.89
C LEU A 37 -11.41 -4.45 13.59
N LEU A 38 -11.30 -3.29 12.92
CA LEU A 38 -11.50 -1.97 13.54
C LEU A 38 -12.84 -1.29 13.22
N LEU A 39 -13.45 -1.63 12.08
CA LEU A 39 -14.77 -1.14 11.66
C LEU A 39 -15.87 -2.20 11.78
N GLY A 40 -15.51 -3.48 12.01
CA GLY A 40 -16.48 -4.57 12.07
C GLY A 40 -17.12 -4.90 10.73
N GLU A 41 -16.53 -4.46 9.61
CA GLU A 41 -17.07 -4.71 8.27
C GLU A 41 -17.00 -6.19 7.93
N ARG A 42 -18.09 -6.73 7.36
CA ARG A 42 -18.15 -8.13 6.95
C ARG A 42 -17.31 -8.33 5.69
N VAL A 43 -16.12 -8.87 5.87
CA VAL A 43 -15.25 -9.30 4.77
C VAL A 43 -15.81 -10.59 4.16
N PRO A 44 -16.07 -10.62 2.84
CA PRO A 44 -16.60 -11.82 2.19
C PRO A 44 -15.61 -12.99 2.31
N ARG A 45 -16.12 -14.22 2.45
CA ARG A 45 -15.30 -15.44 2.60
C ARG A 45 -14.23 -15.61 1.50
N ARG A 46 -14.48 -15.07 0.30
CA ARG A 46 -13.53 -15.08 -0.81
C ARG A 46 -12.28 -14.24 -0.53
N THR A 47 -12.40 -13.10 0.12
CA THR A 47 -11.23 -12.27 0.50
C THR A 47 -10.33 -12.99 1.48
N TRP A 48 -10.89 -13.81 2.39
CA TRP A 48 -10.10 -14.67 3.28
C TRP A 48 -9.26 -15.70 2.52
N LEU A 49 -9.78 -16.23 1.41
CA LEU A 49 -9.00 -17.12 0.54
C LEU A 49 -7.80 -16.38 -0.08
N PHE A 50 -7.99 -15.14 -0.52
CA PHE A 50 -6.89 -14.33 -1.07
C PHE A 50 -5.86 -13.94 -0.01
N ILE A 51 -6.30 -13.62 1.22
CA ILE A 51 -5.39 -13.39 2.36
C ILE A 51 -4.59 -14.66 2.64
N GLY A 52 -5.24 -15.82 2.70
CA GLY A 52 -4.56 -17.11 2.90
C GLY A 52 -3.56 -17.43 1.80
N ALA A 53 -3.95 -17.26 0.52
CA ALA A 53 -3.05 -17.48 -0.61
C ALA A 53 -1.84 -16.55 -0.58
N ALA A 54 -2.04 -15.27 -0.25
CA ALA A 54 -0.94 -14.32 -0.09
C ALA A 54 0.00 -14.71 1.06
N LEU A 55 -0.53 -15.16 2.21
CA LEU A 55 0.27 -15.67 3.32
C LEU A 55 1.13 -16.88 2.90
N VAL A 56 0.54 -17.81 2.14
CA VAL A 56 1.30 -18.95 1.58
C VAL A 56 2.42 -18.47 0.67
N GLY A 57 2.13 -17.52 -0.23
CA GLY A 57 3.15 -16.93 -1.11
C GLY A 57 4.32 -16.33 -0.34
N ILE A 58 4.05 -15.56 0.72
CA ILE A 58 5.08 -14.98 1.61
C ILE A 58 5.91 -16.06 2.29
N LEU A 59 5.27 -17.10 2.84
CA LEU A 59 5.99 -18.21 3.48
C LEU A 59 6.93 -18.92 2.50
N VAL A 60 6.52 -19.08 1.24
CA VAL A 60 7.39 -19.66 0.20
C VAL A 60 8.57 -18.74 -0.11
N MET A 61 8.35 -17.42 -0.20
CA MET A 61 9.45 -16.46 -0.39
C MET A 61 10.47 -16.55 0.76
N PHE A 62 9.99 -16.67 2.01
CA PHE A 62 10.85 -16.73 3.20
C PHE A 62 11.56 -18.07 3.34
N GLY A 63 10.93 -19.16 2.91
CA GLY A 63 11.52 -20.51 2.94
C GLY A 63 12.83 -20.61 2.15
N GLY A 64 12.98 -19.82 1.08
CA GLY A 64 14.22 -19.74 0.31
C GLY A 64 15.34 -18.93 0.95
N GLU A 65 15.05 -18.18 2.03
CA GLU A 65 15.98 -17.23 2.65
C GLU A 65 16.41 -17.59 4.07
N ALA A 66 15.98 -18.75 4.57
CA ALA A 66 16.21 -19.24 5.93
C ALA A 66 17.70 -19.41 6.36
N GLY A 67 18.66 -19.09 5.49
CA GLY A 67 20.09 -18.99 5.81
C GLY A 67 20.83 -17.78 5.21
N GLY A 68 20.12 -16.86 4.54
CA GLY A 68 20.73 -15.85 3.65
C GLY A 68 20.81 -14.41 4.18
N GLY A 69 20.57 -14.17 5.48
CA GLY A 69 20.70 -12.84 6.11
C GLY A 69 19.63 -11.79 5.74
N ARG A 70 18.77 -12.05 4.74
CA ARG A 70 17.74 -11.10 4.24
C ARG A 70 16.42 -11.10 5.00
N MET A 71 16.25 -12.05 5.93
CA MET A 71 15.00 -12.25 6.67
C MET A 71 14.61 -11.04 7.53
N ALA A 72 15.59 -10.34 8.12
CA ALA A 72 15.34 -9.11 8.86
C ALA A 72 14.75 -8.01 7.97
N GLY A 73 15.33 -7.79 6.79
CA GLY A 73 14.83 -6.83 5.79
C GLY A 73 13.40 -7.16 5.33
N ASN A 74 13.09 -8.45 5.12
CA ASN A 74 11.74 -8.86 4.74
C ASN A 74 10.71 -8.63 5.86
N LEU A 75 11.07 -8.88 7.12
CA LEU A 75 10.20 -8.60 8.26
C LEU A 75 9.93 -7.10 8.38
N ILE A 76 10.95 -6.27 8.15
CA ILE A 76 10.81 -4.81 8.10
C ILE A 76 9.89 -4.40 6.93
N ALA A 77 10.05 -5.03 5.76
CA ALA A 77 9.20 -4.76 4.59
C ALA A 77 7.72 -5.06 4.86
N LEU A 78 7.40 -6.07 5.67
CA LEU A 78 6.03 -6.41 6.08
C LEU A 78 5.38 -5.34 6.97
N ILE A 79 6.16 -4.52 7.69
CA ILE A 79 5.61 -3.41 8.48
C ILE A 79 4.97 -2.36 7.57
N VAL A 80 5.50 -2.16 6.37
CA VAL A 80 5.03 -1.15 5.41
C VAL A 80 3.56 -1.37 5.00
N PRO A 81 3.14 -2.53 4.45
CA PRO A 81 1.75 -2.77 4.09
C PRO A 81 0.83 -2.80 5.32
N LEU A 82 1.31 -3.22 6.49
CA LEU A 82 0.52 -3.17 7.74
C LEU A 82 0.22 -1.72 8.14
N ALA A 83 1.25 -0.86 8.16
CA ALA A 83 1.10 0.55 8.45
C ALA A 83 0.22 1.27 7.40
N ALA A 84 0.35 0.90 6.12
CA ALA A 84 -0.48 1.43 5.03
C ALA A 84 -1.96 1.06 5.22
N GLY A 85 -2.25 -0.22 5.47
CA GLY A 85 -3.61 -0.71 5.70
C GLY A 85 -4.27 -0.07 6.92
N LEU A 86 -3.53 0.05 8.02
CA LEU A 86 -4.01 0.74 9.22
C LEU A 86 -4.28 2.22 8.95
N ASN A 87 -3.36 2.92 8.26
CA ASN A 87 -3.54 4.32 7.92
C ASN A 87 -4.81 4.55 7.08
N PHE A 88 -5.01 3.71 6.06
CA PHE A 88 -6.19 3.78 5.20
C PHE A 88 -7.49 3.57 5.99
N VAL A 89 -7.52 2.56 6.86
CA VAL A 89 -8.68 2.23 7.70
C VAL A 89 -8.97 3.34 8.73
N LEU A 90 -7.96 3.91 9.36
CA LEU A 90 -8.13 5.02 10.32
C LEU A 90 -8.66 6.28 9.63
N MET A 91 -8.15 6.61 8.44
CA MET A 91 -8.62 7.76 7.67
C MET A 91 -10.08 7.56 7.24
N ARG A 92 -10.47 6.34 6.87
CA ARG A 92 -11.86 5.98 6.58
C ARG A 92 -12.76 6.05 7.82
N LYS A 93 -12.31 5.54 8.97
CA LYS A 93 -13.07 5.52 10.24
C LYS A 93 -13.35 6.91 10.79
N THR A 94 -12.37 7.81 10.68
CA THR A 94 -12.50 9.19 11.17
C THR A 94 -13.27 10.10 10.21
N GLY A 95 -13.55 9.63 8.98
CA GLY A 95 -14.17 10.45 7.93
C GLY A 95 -13.32 11.67 7.54
N ALA A 96 -12.06 11.71 7.96
CA ALA A 96 -11.22 12.87 7.85
C ALA A 96 -10.83 13.06 6.37
N ARG A 97 -11.31 14.14 5.76
CA ARG A 97 -10.84 14.59 4.44
C ARG A 97 -9.49 15.28 4.60
N ILE A 98 -8.49 14.51 5.02
CA ILE A 98 -7.13 14.99 5.17
C ILE A 98 -6.56 15.19 3.78
N ASN A 99 -6.07 16.40 3.51
CA ASN A 99 -5.27 16.64 2.32
C ASN A 99 -4.02 15.75 2.40
N LEU A 100 -3.91 14.79 1.47
CA LEU A 100 -2.82 13.81 1.45
C LEU A 100 -1.44 14.49 1.38
N ILE A 101 -1.35 15.63 0.68
CA ILE A 101 -0.09 16.37 0.47
C ILE A 101 0.53 16.81 1.81
N PRO A 102 -0.15 17.59 2.69
CA PRO A 102 0.36 17.90 4.03
C PRO A 102 0.66 16.67 4.90
N ALA A 103 -0.19 15.63 4.82
CA ALA A 103 0.01 14.42 5.64
C ALA A 103 1.29 13.67 5.25
N VAL A 104 1.57 13.58 3.95
CA VAL A 104 2.80 13.00 3.41
C VAL A 104 4.01 13.84 3.82
N LEU A 105 3.93 15.17 3.73
CA LEU A 105 5.01 16.08 4.14
C LEU A 105 5.38 15.91 5.61
N VAL A 106 4.38 15.93 6.51
CA VAL A 106 4.60 15.70 7.95
C VAL A 106 5.18 14.31 8.19
N GLY A 107 4.69 13.29 7.49
CA GLY A 107 5.24 11.94 7.56
C GLY A 107 6.72 11.87 7.13
N GLY A 108 7.09 12.58 6.08
CA GLY A 108 8.48 12.69 5.61
C GLY A 108 9.38 13.40 6.61
N LEU A 109 8.94 14.54 7.14
CA LEU A 109 9.68 15.30 8.16
C LEU A 109 9.90 14.48 9.44
N LEU A 110 8.86 13.79 9.93
CA LEU A 110 8.97 12.92 11.09
C LEU A 110 9.91 11.73 10.82
N SER A 111 9.89 11.15 9.62
CA SER A 111 10.84 10.12 9.22
C SER A 111 12.27 10.66 9.24
N ALA A 112 12.52 11.83 8.65
CA ALA A 112 13.85 12.44 8.61
C ALA A 112 14.38 12.73 10.02
N LEU A 113 13.55 13.27 10.90
CA LEU A 113 13.88 13.52 12.31
C LEU A 113 14.19 12.22 13.07
N ALA A 114 13.37 11.17 12.88
CA ALA A 114 13.58 9.89 13.53
C ALA A 114 14.89 9.21 13.08
N THR A 115 15.29 9.39 11.81
CA THR A 115 16.54 8.84 11.27
C THR A 115 17.76 9.73 11.48
N LEU A 116 17.59 10.97 11.94
CA LEU A 116 18.69 11.93 12.12
C LEU A 116 19.79 11.41 13.05
N PRO A 117 19.49 10.79 14.23
CA PRO A 117 20.52 10.26 15.11
C PRO A 117 21.29 9.08 14.48
N LEU A 118 20.60 8.28 13.66
CA LEU A 118 21.19 7.14 12.94
C LEU A 118 22.08 7.58 11.78
N ALA A 119 21.89 8.80 11.27
CA ALA A 119 22.69 9.35 10.17
C ALA A 119 24.02 9.97 10.65
N TRP A 120 24.28 10.04 11.96
CA TRP A 120 25.51 10.58 12.51
C TRP A 120 26.67 9.57 12.41
N PRO A 121 27.89 9.96 11.96
CA PRO A 121 28.33 11.31 11.55
C PRO A 121 28.11 11.51 10.04
N PHE A 122 27.16 12.37 9.65
CA PHE A 122 26.69 12.57 8.26
C PHE A 122 27.73 12.27 7.17
N LEU A 123 27.69 11.04 6.65
CA LEU A 123 28.64 10.53 5.65
C LEU A 123 28.26 10.88 4.21
N ALA A 124 27.03 11.35 4.00
CA ALA A 124 26.48 11.60 2.68
C ALA A 124 27.20 12.78 2.01
N SER A 125 27.73 12.55 0.81
CA SER A 125 28.35 13.60 0.00
C SER A 125 27.28 14.51 -0.62
N THR A 126 27.69 15.68 -1.13
CA THR A 126 26.79 16.57 -1.89
C THR A 126 26.16 15.86 -3.09
N ARG A 127 26.89 14.93 -3.72
CA ARG A 127 26.37 14.11 -4.83
C ARG A 127 25.25 13.18 -4.35
N ASP A 128 25.41 12.54 -3.21
CA ASP A 128 24.40 11.64 -2.65
C ASP A 128 23.13 12.41 -2.29
N ILE A 129 23.28 13.59 -1.68
CA ILE A 129 22.15 14.49 -1.38
C ILE A 129 21.44 14.92 -2.67
N ALA A 130 22.18 15.25 -3.74
CA ALA A 130 21.58 15.62 -5.03
C ALA A 130 20.81 14.45 -5.65
N ILE A 131 21.35 13.23 -5.59
CA ILE A 131 20.68 12.02 -6.08
C ILE A 131 19.42 11.73 -5.25
N LEU A 132 19.50 11.84 -3.92
CA LEU A 132 18.34 11.65 -3.03
C LEU A 132 17.26 12.71 -3.25
N ALA A 133 17.64 13.96 -3.50
CA ALA A 133 16.71 15.03 -3.86
C ALA A 133 16.03 14.75 -5.20
N LEU A 134 16.78 14.28 -6.19
CA LEU A 134 16.24 13.89 -7.50
C LEU A 134 15.27 12.71 -7.37
N LEU A 135 15.62 11.68 -6.59
CA LEU A 135 14.72 10.56 -6.27
C LEU A 135 13.47 11.05 -5.54
N GLY A 136 13.59 11.93 -4.56
CA GLY A 136 12.44 12.50 -3.86
C GLY A 136 11.49 13.26 -4.80
N ALA A 137 12.03 14.08 -5.70
CA ALA A 137 11.23 14.86 -6.64
C ALA A 137 10.61 14.00 -7.76
N LEU A 138 11.43 13.19 -8.44
CA LEU A 138 11.01 12.45 -9.63
C LEU A 138 10.44 11.06 -9.32
N GLN A 139 10.98 10.34 -8.34
CA GLN A 139 10.54 8.98 -8.01
C GLN A 139 9.38 8.98 -7.01
N LEU A 140 9.31 9.96 -6.11
CA LEU A 140 8.25 10.01 -5.09
C LEU A 140 7.18 11.06 -5.40
N ALA A 141 7.55 12.34 -5.54
CA ALA A 141 6.55 13.42 -5.64
C ALA A 141 5.75 13.37 -6.96
N LEU A 142 6.44 13.15 -8.10
CA LEU A 142 5.79 13.07 -9.40
C LEU A 142 4.82 11.86 -9.50
N PRO A 143 5.21 10.60 -9.18
CA PRO A 143 4.28 9.48 -9.18
C PRO A 143 3.13 9.64 -8.18
N CYS A 144 3.39 10.21 -6.99
CA CYS A 144 2.30 10.51 -6.05
C CYS A 144 1.27 11.48 -6.66
N ALA A 145 1.73 12.56 -7.31
CA ALA A 145 0.85 13.51 -7.96
C ALA A 145 0.05 12.86 -9.11
N LEU A 146 0.72 12.07 -9.95
CA LEU A 146 0.09 11.30 -11.02
C LEU A 146 -0.93 10.29 -10.47
N ALA A 147 -0.62 9.59 -9.37
CA ALA A 147 -1.52 8.64 -8.73
C ALA A 147 -2.77 9.32 -8.17
N VAL A 148 -2.63 10.51 -7.56
CA VAL A 148 -3.79 11.30 -7.09
C VAL A 148 -4.67 11.76 -8.25
N ILE A 149 -4.06 12.18 -9.37
CA ILE A 149 -4.80 12.57 -10.58
C ILE A 149 -5.50 11.35 -11.19
N ALA A 150 -4.78 10.24 -11.36
CA ALA A 150 -5.29 9.01 -11.95
C ALA A 150 -6.40 8.38 -11.10
N ALA A 151 -6.29 8.40 -9.78
CA ALA A 151 -7.32 7.88 -8.87
C ALA A 151 -8.64 8.67 -8.93
N ARG A 152 -8.67 9.87 -9.54
CA ARG A 152 -9.90 10.63 -9.79
C ARG A 152 -10.62 10.23 -11.07
N SER A 153 -9.91 9.66 -12.04
CA SER A 153 -10.44 9.29 -13.36
C SER A 153 -10.59 7.78 -13.55
N LEU A 154 -9.81 6.98 -12.83
CA LEU A 154 -9.79 5.52 -12.93
C LEU A 154 -10.68 4.88 -11.87
N SER A 155 -11.24 3.73 -12.23
CA SER A 155 -11.91 2.85 -11.28
C SER A 155 -10.90 2.26 -10.27
N PRO A 156 -11.35 1.88 -9.05
CA PRO A 156 -10.47 1.23 -8.07
C PRO A 156 -9.76 -0.01 -8.60
N THR A 157 -10.40 -0.75 -9.50
CA THR A 157 -9.80 -1.93 -10.15
C THR A 157 -8.66 -1.55 -11.08
N GLU A 158 -8.80 -0.51 -11.90
CA GLU A 158 -7.72 -0.03 -12.78
C GLU A 158 -6.51 0.47 -11.99
N VAL A 159 -6.74 1.23 -10.91
CA VAL A 159 -5.68 1.69 -10.01
C VAL A 159 -4.94 0.49 -9.39
N ALA A 160 -5.66 -0.54 -8.97
CA ALA A 160 -5.06 -1.76 -8.43
C ALA A 160 -4.23 -2.52 -9.48
N LEU A 161 -4.70 -2.62 -10.73
CA LEU A 161 -3.97 -3.27 -11.82
C LEU A 161 -2.69 -2.50 -12.20
N ILE A 162 -2.74 -1.16 -12.20
CA ILE A 162 -1.54 -0.33 -12.37
C ILE A 162 -0.54 -0.60 -11.24
N GLY A 163 -1.01 -0.65 -9.99
CA GLY A 163 -0.15 -1.00 -8.85
C GLY A 163 0.47 -2.40 -8.96
N LEU A 164 -0.27 -3.40 -9.44
CA LEU A 164 0.29 -4.74 -9.70
C LEU A 164 1.33 -4.72 -10.82
N THR A 165 1.10 -3.90 -11.83
CA THR A 165 2.04 -3.70 -12.94
C THR A 165 3.35 -3.12 -12.41
N GLU A 166 3.31 -2.14 -11.51
CA GLU A 166 4.48 -1.59 -10.83
C GLU A 166 5.27 -2.66 -10.05
N VAL A 167 4.58 -3.54 -9.32
CA VAL A 167 5.23 -4.62 -8.54
C VAL A 167 5.94 -5.63 -9.44
N VAL A 168 5.52 -5.80 -10.69
CA VAL A 168 6.21 -6.65 -11.67
C VAL A 168 7.37 -5.91 -12.34
N PHE A 169 7.17 -4.65 -12.74
CA PHE A 169 8.19 -3.88 -13.44
C PHE A 169 9.34 -3.44 -12.53
N GLY A 170 9.09 -3.12 -11.27
CA GLY A 170 10.14 -2.67 -10.35
C GLY A 170 11.28 -3.69 -10.20
N PRO A 171 10.99 -4.96 -9.89
CA PRO A 171 12.02 -6.00 -9.81
C PRO A 171 12.66 -6.31 -11.17
N LEU A 172 11.91 -6.22 -12.27
CA LEU A 172 12.43 -6.40 -13.62
C LEU A 172 13.48 -5.33 -13.97
N TRP A 173 13.21 -4.07 -13.66
CA TRP A 173 14.15 -2.97 -13.84
C TRP A 173 15.37 -3.09 -12.91
N ALA A 174 15.17 -3.50 -11.66
CA ALA A 174 16.29 -3.76 -10.74
C ALA A 174 17.19 -4.91 -11.24
N TRP A 175 16.60 -5.95 -11.84
CA TRP A 175 17.38 -7.02 -12.43
C TRP A 175 18.18 -6.56 -13.67
N LEU A 176 17.54 -5.81 -14.58
CA LEU A 176 18.19 -5.32 -15.81
C LEU A 176 19.26 -4.24 -15.53
N GLY A 177 19.00 -3.33 -14.59
CA GLY A 177 19.87 -2.19 -14.31
C GLY A 177 20.90 -2.42 -13.21
N ALA A 178 20.55 -3.17 -12.17
CA ALA A 178 21.41 -3.39 -11.00
C ALA A 178 21.90 -4.85 -10.88
N GLY A 179 21.45 -5.77 -11.74
CA GLY A 179 21.83 -7.18 -11.70
C GLY A 179 21.23 -7.95 -10.52
N GLU A 180 20.20 -7.42 -9.86
CA GLU A 180 19.50 -8.07 -8.74
C GLU A 180 18.63 -9.23 -9.24
N ALA A 181 19.24 -10.38 -9.56
CA ALA A 181 18.51 -11.57 -9.97
C ALA A 181 17.60 -12.07 -8.83
N PRO A 182 16.26 -12.11 -9.02
CA PRO A 182 15.36 -12.64 -8.02
C PRO A 182 15.59 -14.14 -7.82
N THR A 183 15.48 -14.62 -6.59
CA THR A 183 15.59 -16.06 -6.31
C THR A 183 14.38 -16.80 -6.87
N SER A 184 14.53 -18.09 -7.14
CA SER A 184 13.41 -18.95 -7.59
C SER A 184 12.23 -18.94 -6.61
N HIS A 185 12.53 -18.90 -5.31
CA HIS A 185 11.53 -18.80 -4.23
C HIS A 185 10.81 -17.45 -4.24
N ALA A 186 11.53 -16.34 -4.47
CA ALA A 186 10.95 -15.01 -4.60
C ALA A 186 10.02 -14.91 -5.82
N LEU A 187 10.42 -15.47 -6.96
CA LEU A 187 9.59 -15.49 -8.17
C LEU A 187 8.32 -16.33 -7.96
N PHE A 188 8.46 -17.53 -7.41
CA PHE A 188 7.33 -18.42 -7.22
C PHE A 188 6.37 -17.87 -6.15
N GLY A 189 6.87 -17.52 -4.97
CA GLY A 189 6.04 -16.94 -3.91
C GLY A 189 5.42 -15.60 -4.31
N GLY A 190 6.17 -14.74 -5.02
CA GLY A 190 5.66 -13.48 -5.55
C GLY A 190 4.58 -13.67 -6.61
N SER A 191 4.69 -14.68 -7.48
CA SER A 191 3.63 -15.00 -8.45
C SER A 191 2.31 -15.39 -7.77
N ILE A 192 2.38 -16.12 -6.65
CA ILE A 192 1.21 -16.50 -5.85
C ILE A 192 0.54 -15.25 -5.24
N VAL A 193 1.34 -14.35 -4.65
CA VAL A 193 0.85 -13.09 -4.06
C VAL A 193 0.18 -12.22 -5.13
N LEU A 194 0.86 -12.04 -6.27
CA LEU A 194 0.34 -11.24 -7.38
C LEU A 194 -0.94 -11.83 -7.97
N ALA A 195 -1.00 -13.16 -8.14
CA ALA A 195 -2.21 -13.84 -8.60
C ALA A 195 -3.38 -13.67 -7.62
N ALA A 196 -3.13 -13.77 -6.31
CA ALA A 196 -4.14 -13.55 -5.29
C ALA A 196 -4.67 -12.11 -5.30
N LEU A 197 -3.80 -11.11 -5.46
CA LEU A 197 -4.18 -9.70 -5.54
C LEU A 197 -4.91 -9.38 -6.84
N ALA A 198 -4.46 -9.90 -7.98
CA ALA A 198 -5.13 -9.73 -9.27
C ALA A 198 -6.54 -10.33 -9.22
N ALA A 199 -6.67 -11.56 -8.70
CA ALA A 199 -7.97 -12.20 -8.52
C ALA A 199 -8.88 -11.42 -7.57
N GLN A 200 -8.34 -10.84 -6.49
CA GLN A 200 -9.09 -9.96 -5.61
C GLN A 200 -9.55 -8.68 -6.33
N ALA A 201 -8.68 -8.03 -7.08
CA ALA A 201 -8.96 -6.75 -7.74
C ALA A 201 -10.03 -6.87 -8.84
N ILE A 202 -10.03 -7.99 -9.57
CA ILE A 202 -10.98 -8.27 -10.65
C ILE A 202 -12.34 -8.72 -10.11
N MET A 203 -12.38 -9.33 -8.92
CA MET A 203 -13.65 -9.75 -8.32
C MET A 203 -14.36 -8.55 -7.67
N PRO A 204 -15.55 -8.14 -8.15
CA PRO A 204 -16.24 -6.99 -7.61
C PRO A 204 -16.62 -7.22 -6.13
N ALA A 205 -16.19 -6.31 -5.25
CA ALA A 205 -16.76 -6.20 -3.92
C ALA A 205 -18.24 -5.89 -4.09
N ARG A 206 -19.12 -6.80 -3.64
CA ARG A 206 -20.56 -6.54 -3.61
C ARG A 206 -20.77 -5.29 -2.77
N ARG A 207 -21.17 -4.18 -3.41
CA ARG A 207 -21.51 -2.95 -2.70
C ARG A 207 -22.61 -3.30 -1.68
N PRO A 208 -22.51 -2.84 -0.42
CA PRO A 208 -23.69 -2.81 0.42
C PRO A 208 -24.78 -2.02 -0.32
N PRO A 209 -26.05 -2.45 -0.26
CA PRO A 209 -27.14 -1.75 -0.90
C PRO A 209 -27.12 -0.27 -0.46
N PRO A 210 -27.42 0.69 -1.36
CA PRO A 210 -27.56 2.08 -0.96
C PRO A 210 -28.48 2.12 0.25
N LEU A 211 -28.03 2.73 1.35
CA LEU A 211 -28.93 3.07 2.44
C LEU A 211 -30.00 3.95 1.80
N ALA A 212 -31.20 3.40 1.65
CA ALA A 212 -32.36 4.16 1.26
C ALA A 212 -32.49 5.26 2.32
N HIS A 213 -32.06 6.47 1.98
CA HIS A 213 -32.47 7.65 2.70
C HIS A 213 -33.98 7.72 2.53
N SER A 214 -34.72 7.11 3.45
CA SER A 214 -36.07 7.50 3.78
C SER A 214 -35.97 8.92 4.35
N ILE A 215 -35.76 9.91 3.49
CA ILE A 215 -36.14 11.28 3.78
C ILE A 215 -37.66 11.20 3.96
N PRO A 216 -38.22 11.48 5.15
CA PRO A 216 -39.65 11.66 5.27
C PRO A 216 -40.01 12.78 4.29
N HIS A 217 -40.84 12.48 3.29
CA HIS A 217 -41.47 13.53 2.51
C HIS A 217 -42.13 14.49 3.52
N PRO A 218 -41.87 15.81 3.47
CA PRO A 218 -42.66 16.74 4.25
C PRO A 218 -44.12 16.52 3.88
N ALA A 219 -44.95 16.26 4.90
CA ALA A 219 -46.38 16.06 4.73
C ALA A 219 -46.95 17.20 3.87
N SER A 220 -47.68 16.85 2.81
CA SER A 220 -48.40 17.82 1.99
C SER A 220 -49.29 18.68 2.89
N PRO A 221 -49.30 20.02 2.73
CA PRO A 221 -50.16 20.88 3.53
C PRO A 221 -51.65 20.51 3.34
N PRO A 222 -52.48 20.62 4.38
CA PRO A 222 -53.89 20.27 4.30
C PRO A 222 -54.61 21.13 3.25
N PRO A 223 -55.62 20.58 2.56
CA PRO A 223 -56.37 21.33 1.55
C PRO A 223 -57.07 22.53 2.18
N ALA A 224 -57.02 23.67 1.48
CA ALA A 224 -57.64 24.91 1.91
C ALA A 224 -59.17 24.74 2.09
N PRO A 225 -59.77 25.40 3.10
CA PRO A 225 -61.21 25.33 3.31
C PRO A 225 -61.98 25.92 2.11
N PRO A 226 -63.13 25.35 1.74
CA PRO A 226 -63.98 25.89 0.68
C PRO A 226 -64.48 27.30 1.04
N ALA A 227 -64.53 28.15 0.01
CA ALA A 227 -64.83 29.59 0.07
C ALA A 227 -66.21 29.93 0.63
#